data_AF-A0A849GUM1-F1
#
_entry.id   AF-A0A849GUM1-F1
#
_cell.length_a   1.000
_cell.length_b   1.000
_cell.length_c   1.000
_cell.angle_alpha   90.00
_cell.angle_beta   90.00
_cell.angle_gamma   90.00
#
_symmetry.space_group_name_H-M   'P 1'
#
loop_
_entity.id
_entity.type
_entity.pdbx_description
1 polymer ?
#
loop_
_entity_poly.entity_id
_entity_poly.type
_entity_poly.pdbx_seq_one_letter_code
_entity_poly.pdbx_strand_id
1 'polypeptide(L)'
;MDAVIFDIDDTLLHSMSIDDQLYRLAINDVVGDVRFRESLAEYEHVSDSGILQQVLIDNSINVDVFDEIRERFLLSLESHVAEHGPFREIAGARDALDRLRRSKQHAVALATGCWRRSAELKLRTAGFSFDDMPLATADDAMERTNIMRHALGSLRGCFDSITYFGDGIWDQEACRDLGWHFRPVGPTLNGLENYCDEFRD
;
A
#
# COMPACT_ATOMS: atom_id res chain seq x y z
N MET A 1 -15.78 19.13 2.84
CA MET A 1 -14.39 18.76 2.50
C MET A 1 -14.38 17.25 2.39
N ASP A 2 -13.70 16.71 1.40
CA ASP A 2 -13.66 15.27 1.16
C ASP A 2 -12.30 14.71 1.56
N ALA A 3 -12.28 13.54 2.20
CA ALA A 3 -11.05 12.79 2.42
C ALA A 3 -10.78 11.90 1.22
N VAL A 4 -9.58 11.99 0.65
CA VAL A 4 -9.13 11.13 -0.44
C VAL A 4 -7.90 10.37 0.02
N ILE A 5 -8.00 9.05 0.06
CA ILE A 5 -6.97 8.18 0.60
C ILE A 5 -6.51 7.22 -0.50
N PHE A 6 -5.21 6.98 -0.60
CA PHE A 6 -4.64 6.12 -1.64
C PHE A 6 -3.87 4.95 -1.03
N ASP A 7 -4.05 3.75 -1.58
CA ASP A 7 -3.03 2.70 -1.55
C ASP A 7 -1.80 3.12 -2.38
N ILE A 8 -0.78 2.26 -2.50
CA ILE A 8 0.48 2.57 -3.18
C ILE A 8 0.73 1.57 -4.31
N ASP A 9 0.73 0.28 -4.01
CA ASP A 9 1.14 -0.77 -4.94
C ASP A 9 0.02 -1.03 -5.95
N ASP A 10 0.36 -0.97 -7.22
CA ASP A 10 -0.56 -0.98 -8.36
C ASP A 10 -1.73 0.04 -8.28
N THR A 11 -1.62 1.01 -7.36
CA THR A 11 -2.53 2.15 -7.18
C THR A 11 -1.85 3.49 -7.51
N LEU A 12 -0.62 3.71 -7.07
CA LEU A 12 0.21 4.88 -7.41
C LEU A 12 1.44 4.49 -8.22
N LEU A 13 1.95 3.29 -7.98
CA LEU A 13 3.16 2.73 -8.59
C LEU A 13 2.88 1.35 -9.15
N HIS A 14 3.45 1.02 -10.30
CA HIS A 14 3.50 -0.35 -10.81
C HIS A 14 4.60 -1.12 -10.08
N SER A 15 4.28 -1.66 -8.91
CA SER A 15 5.26 -2.28 -8.00
C SER A 15 4.84 -3.65 -7.45
N MET A 16 3.55 -4.00 -7.46
CA MET A 16 3.03 -5.16 -6.72
C MET A 16 3.73 -6.47 -7.06
N SER A 17 3.95 -6.75 -8.35
CA SER A 17 4.55 -8.04 -8.77
C SER A 17 6.00 -8.24 -8.31
N ILE A 18 6.82 -7.19 -8.37
CA ILE A 18 8.22 -7.23 -7.92
C ILE A 18 8.28 -7.18 -6.40
N ASP A 19 7.43 -6.37 -5.77
CA ASP A 19 7.36 -6.24 -4.32
C ASP A 19 7.03 -7.60 -3.66
N ASP A 20 5.98 -8.28 -4.13
CA ASP A 20 5.60 -9.63 -3.66
C ASP A 20 6.72 -10.65 -3.89
N GLN A 21 7.40 -10.60 -5.04
CA GLN A 21 8.54 -11.49 -5.32
C GLN A 21 9.68 -11.28 -4.31
N LEU A 22 10.12 -10.04 -4.11
CA LEU A 22 11.23 -9.71 -3.20
C LEU A 22 10.85 -9.99 -1.74
N TYR A 23 9.60 -9.75 -1.37
CA TYR A 23 9.08 -10.04 -0.04
C TYR A 23 9.11 -11.54 0.28
N ARG A 24 8.62 -12.39 -0.63
CA ARG A 24 8.68 -13.86 -0.47
C ARG A 24 10.11 -14.38 -0.43
N LEU A 25 11.01 -13.81 -1.24
CA LEU A 25 12.43 -14.14 -1.19
C LEU A 25 13.05 -13.79 0.16
N ALA A 26 12.74 -12.61 0.71
CA ALA A 26 13.24 -12.19 2.01
C ALA A 26 12.76 -13.10 3.15
N ILE A 27 11.51 -13.58 3.10
CA ILE A 27 11.01 -14.58 4.04
C ILE A 27 11.83 -15.87 3.93
N ASN A 28 11.96 -16.42 2.71
CA ASN A 28 12.71 -17.66 2.49
C ASN A 28 14.18 -17.54 2.91
N ASP A 29 14.81 -16.39 2.68
CA ASP A 29 16.20 -16.14 3.06
C ASP A 29 16.45 -16.23 4.57
N VAL A 30 15.45 -15.85 5.38
CA VAL A 30 15.58 -15.80 6.85
C VAL A 30 15.15 -17.11 7.50
N VAL A 31 14.02 -17.68 7.06
CA VAL A 31 13.42 -18.86 7.73
C VAL A 31 13.54 -20.17 6.93
N GLY A 32 14.16 -20.13 5.75
CA GLY A 32 14.22 -21.25 4.81
C GLY A 32 12.94 -21.38 3.99
N ASP A 33 12.87 -22.44 3.17
CA ASP A 33 11.74 -22.68 2.27
C ASP A 33 10.41 -22.79 3.05
N VAL A 34 9.49 -21.87 2.77
CA VAL A 34 8.12 -21.90 3.31
C VAL A 34 7.08 -22.14 2.24
N ARG A 35 5.94 -22.69 2.64
CA ARG A 35 4.74 -22.72 1.83
C ARG A 35 4.02 -21.38 1.93
N PHE A 36 3.74 -20.77 0.79
CA PHE A 36 2.84 -19.63 0.68
C PHE A 36 1.45 -20.06 0.19
N ARG A 37 0.44 -19.22 0.43
CA ARG A 37 -0.86 -19.33 -0.22
C ARG A 37 -0.77 -18.93 -1.70
N GLU A 38 -1.71 -19.42 -2.51
CA GLU A 38 -1.68 -19.23 -3.97
C GLU A 38 -1.97 -17.77 -4.35
N SER A 39 -2.87 -17.12 -3.61
CA SER A 39 -3.26 -15.73 -3.81
C SER A 39 -3.08 -14.91 -2.53
N LEU A 40 -2.75 -13.62 -2.70
CA LEU A 40 -2.72 -12.66 -1.59
C LEU A 40 -4.08 -12.53 -0.91
N ALA A 41 -5.18 -12.62 -1.68
CA ALA A 41 -6.54 -12.53 -1.17
C ALA A 41 -6.93 -13.72 -0.25
N GLU A 42 -6.11 -14.77 -0.19
CA GLU A 42 -6.35 -15.88 0.74
C GLU A 42 -5.83 -15.59 2.14
N TYR A 43 -4.98 -14.59 2.36
CA TYR A 43 -4.54 -14.21 3.70
C TYR A 43 -5.62 -13.40 4.44
N GLU A 44 -5.77 -13.64 5.75
CA GLU A 44 -6.78 -12.93 6.58
C GLU A 44 -6.55 -11.41 6.59
N HIS A 45 -5.29 -11.01 6.60
CA HIS A 45 -4.88 -9.62 6.56
C HIS A 45 -3.87 -9.44 5.42
N VAL A 46 -4.31 -8.84 4.32
CA VAL A 46 -3.45 -8.52 3.16
C VAL A 46 -2.62 -7.29 3.46
N SER A 47 -1.63 -7.45 4.34
CA SER A 47 -0.60 -6.48 4.73
C SER A 47 0.69 -7.22 5.02
N ASP A 48 1.86 -6.59 4.92
CA ASP A 48 3.16 -7.23 5.15
C ASP A 48 3.23 -7.88 6.54
N SER A 49 2.69 -7.21 7.57
CA SER A 49 2.65 -7.75 8.93
C SER A 49 1.66 -8.92 9.07
N GLY A 50 0.48 -8.82 8.43
CA GLY A 50 -0.56 -9.84 8.47
C GLY A 50 -0.20 -11.10 7.68
N ILE A 51 0.34 -10.92 6.48
CA ILE A 51 0.83 -12.00 5.62
C ILE A 51 1.98 -12.71 6.33
N LEU A 52 2.99 -11.99 6.85
CA LEU A 52 4.10 -12.63 7.55
C LEU A 52 3.59 -13.45 8.74
N GLN A 53 2.73 -12.89 9.58
CA GLN A 53 2.16 -13.60 10.72
C GLN A 53 1.50 -14.92 10.26
N GLN A 54 0.67 -14.86 9.22
CA GLN A 54 -0.04 -16.04 8.74
C GLN A 54 0.90 -17.06 8.07
N VAL A 55 1.92 -16.61 7.35
CA VAL A 55 2.95 -17.49 6.77
C VAL A 55 3.71 -18.23 7.87
N LEU A 56 4.11 -17.56 8.95
CA LEU A 56 4.80 -18.21 10.06
C LEU A 56 3.90 -19.26 10.74
N ILE A 57 2.61 -18.95 10.94
CA ILE A 57 1.61 -19.87 11.49
C ILE A 57 1.42 -21.09 10.57
N ASP A 58 1.16 -20.86 9.28
CA ASP A 58 0.90 -21.91 8.28
C ASP A 58 2.09 -22.88 8.13
N ASN A 59 3.30 -22.42 8.46
CA ASN A 59 4.55 -23.19 8.40
C ASN A 59 5.06 -23.66 9.77
N SER A 60 4.29 -23.48 10.85
CA SER A 60 4.67 -23.89 12.23
C SER A 60 5.99 -23.27 12.72
N ILE A 61 6.31 -22.05 12.28
CA ILE A 61 7.50 -21.30 12.67
C ILE A 61 7.15 -20.44 13.90
N ASN A 62 7.80 -20.71 15.03
CA ASN A 62 7.50 -20.09 16.33
C ASN A 62 8.63 -19.19 16.84
N VAL A 63 9.42 -18.62 15.94
CA VAL A 63 10.50 -17.68 16.25
C VAL A 63 10.09 -16.27 15.84
N ASP A 64 10.51 -15.27 16.62
CA ASP A 64 10.31 -13.86 16.28
C ASP A 64 11.39 -13.40 15.31
N VAL A 65 11.01 -13.26 14.04
CA VAL A 65 11.88 -12.92 12.90
C VAL A 65 11.35 -11.72 12.12
N PHE A 66 10.37 -10.99 12.67
CA PHE A 66 9.71 -9.87 11.98
C PHE A 66 10.71 -8.80 11.52
N ASP A 67 11.57 -8.36 12.44
CA ASP A 67 12.56 -7.32 12.13
C ASP A 67 13.63 -7.81 11.16
N GLU A 68 14.07 -9.07 11.28
CA GLU A 68 15.07 -9.65 10.38
C GLU A 68 14.55 -9.75 8.94
N ILE A 69 13.32 -10.25 8.76
CA ILE A 69 12.67 -10.34 7.44
C ILE A 69 12.43 -8.93 6.87
N ARG A 70 12.00 -7.99 7.71
CA ARG A 70 11.77 -6.60 7.31
C ARG A 70 13.04 -5.93 6.79
N GLU A 71 14.15 -6.05 7.51
CA GLU A 71 15.43 -5.50 7.05
C GLU A 71 15.94 -6.23 5.80
N ARG A 72 15.78 -7.56 5.73
CA ARG A 72 16.16 -8.33 4.53
C ARG A 72 15.37 -7.90 3.31
N PHE A 73 14.05 -7.71 3.45
CA PHE A 73 13.18 -7.25 2.38
C PHE A 73 13.55 -5.84 1.93
N LEU A 74 13.77 -4.92 2.87
CA LEU A 74 14.16 -3.56 2.54
C LEU A 74 15.49 -3.51 1.76
N LEU A 75 16.50 -4.29 2.17
CA LEU A 75 17.77 -4.38 1.46
C LEU A 75 17.61 -4.92 0.03
N SER A 76 16.75 -5.92 -0.16
CA SER A 76 16.41 -6.45 -1.47
C SER A 76 15.72 -5.41 -2.35
N LEU A 77 14.82 -4.61 -1.77
CA LEU A 77 14.12 -3.53 -2.47
C LEU A 77 15.08 -2.38 -2.85
N GLU A 78 15.97 -1.98 -1.94
CA GLU A 78 17.02 -1.00 -2.21
C GLU A 78 17.96 -1.45 -3.34
N SER A 79 18.36 -2.73 -3.30
CA SER A 79 19.20 -3.34 -4.34
C SER A 79 18.49 -3.36 -5.69
N HIS A 80 17.21 -3.74 -5.70
CA HIS A 80 16.39 -3.73 -6.92
C HIS A 80 16.32 -2.32 -7.53
N VAL A 81 16.00 -1.31 -6.72
CA VAL A 81 15.91 0.08 -7.20
C VAL A 81 17.26 0.61 -7.68
N ALA A 82 18.37 0.26 -7.02
CA ALA A 82 19.70 0.66 -7.45
C ALA A 82 20.10 0.07 -8.81
N GLU A 83 19.65 -1.16 -9.10
CA GLU A 83 19.97 -1.87 -10.34
C GLU A 83 19.01 -1.52 -11.50
N HIS A 84 17.71 -1.42 -11.22
CA HIS A 84 16.66 -1.32 -12.24
C HIS A 84 16.03 0.08 -12.33
N GLY A 85 16.34 0.97 -11.39
CA GLY A 85 15.69 2.26 -11.24
C GLY A 85 14.40 2.19 -10.41
N PRO A 86 13.72 3.33 -10.22
CA PRO A 86 12.50 3.40 -9.42
C PRO A 86 11.32 2.68 -10.07
N PHE A 87 10.36 2.25 -9.25
CA PHE A 87 9.07 1.77 -9.74
C PHE A 87 8.36 2.83 -10.56
N ARG A 88 7.74 2.40 -11.66
CA ARG A 88 7.06 3.31 -12.56
C ARG A 88 5.78 3.81 -11.93
N GLU A 89 5.59 5.12 -11.91
CA GLU A 89 4.30 5.73 -11.61
C GLU A 89 3.17 5.19 -12.52
N ILE A 90 1.98 5.03 -11.95
CA ILE A 90 0.74 4.93 -12.73
C ILE A 90 0.42 6.31 -13.31
N ALA A 91 0.32 6.38 -14.65
CA ALA A 91 0.35 7.64 -15.38
C ALA A 91 -0.55 8.72 -14.75
N GLY A 92 0.06 9.84 -14.33
CA GLY A 92 -0.62 11.02 -13.79
C GLY A 92 -0.90 10.98 -12.28
N ALA A 93 -0.56 9.91 -11.56
CA ALA A 93 -0.82 9.77 -10.12
C ALA A 93 -0.18 10.89 -9.28
N ARG A 94 1.09 11.22 -9.52
CA ARG A 94 1.80 12.33 -8.87
C ARG A 94 1.08 13.65 -9.12
N ASP A 95 0.73 13.92 -10.37
CA ASP A 95 0.03 15.16 -10.75
C ASP A 95 -1.35 15.25 -10.10
N ALA A 96 -2.07 14.12 -9.98
CA ALA A 96 -3.36 14.06 -9.30
C ALA A 96 -3.25 14.29 -7.79
N LEU A 97 -2.27 13.66 -7.13
CA LEU A 97 -1.97 13.93 -5.71
C LEU A 97 -1.63 15.41 -5.49
N ASP A 98 -0.80 16.00 -6.37
CA ASP A 98 -0.44 17.40 -6.31
C ASP A 98 -1.63 18.34 -6.48
N ARG A 99 -2.55 18.03 -7.40
CA ARG A 99 -3.81 18.79 -7.56
C ARG A 99 -4.68 18.71 -6.32
N LEU A 100 -4.87 17.51 -5.78
CA LEU A 100 -5.65 17.30 -4.55
C LEU A 100 -5.06 18.05 -3.36
N ARG A 101 -3.73 18.01 -3.17
CA ARG A 101 -3.03 18.74 -2.10
C ARG A 101 -3.18 20.25 -2.19
N ARG A 102 -3.28 20.81 -3.41
CA ARG A 102 -3.49 22.26 -3.61
C ARG A 102 -4.95 22.66 -3.47
N SER A 103 -5.87 21.71 -3.51
CA SER A 103 -7.30 21.95 -3.35
C SER A 103 -7.66 22.23 -1.90
N LYS A 104 -8.47 23.27 -1.67
CA LYS A 104 -9.05 23.54 -0.34
C LYS A 104 -10.26 22.66 -0.02
N GLN A 105 -10.72 21.86 -0.98
CA GLN A 105 -11.89 21.01 -0.85
C GLN A 105 -11.53 19.59 -0.40
N HIS A 106 -10.25 19.21 -0.46
CA HIS A 106 -9.81 17.85 -0.21
C HIS A 106 -8.77 17.80 0.92
N ALA A 107 -8.74 16.70 1.64
CA ALA A 107 -7.62 16.31 2.50
C ALA A 107 -7.11 14.94 2.05
N VAL A 108 -5.79 14.77 1.97
CA VAL A 108 -5.19 13.61 1.32
C VAL A 108 -4.32 12.83 2.30
N ALA A 109 -4.48 11.52 2.35
CA ALA A 109 -3.61 10.60 3.09
C ALA A 109 -3.25 9.38 2.24
N LEU A 110 -2.26 8.62 2.72
CA LEU A 110 -1.86 7.32 2.19
C LEU A 110 -2.17 6.24 3.24
N ALA A 111 -2.69 5.11 2.80
CA ALA A 111 -2.89 3.92 3.62
C ALA A 111 -2.54 2.68 2.81
N THR A 112 -1.50 1.97 3.22
CA THR A 112 -0.95 0.83 2.47
C THR A 112 -0.79 -0.40 3.36
N GLY A 113 -0.90 -1.57 2.74
CA GLY A 113 -0.54 -2.84 3.36
C GLY A 113 0.97 -3.05 3.52
N CYS A 114 1.83 -2.22 2.94
CA CYS A 114 3.28 -2.35 3.10
C CYS A 114 3.78 -1.86 4.46
N TRP A 115 4.95 -2.34 4.89
CA TRP A 115 5.73 -1.71 5.96
C TRP A 115 6.17 -0.28 5.56
N ARG A 116 6.35 0.59 6.54
CA ARG A 116 6.61 2.01 6.31
C ARG A 116 7.87 2.25 5.49
N ARG A 117 8.98 1.60 5.85
CA ARG A 117 10.28 1.84 5.20
C ARG A 117 10.27 1.43 3.72
N SER A 118 9.60 0.32 3.36
CA SER A 118 9.46 -0.12 1.96
C SER A 118 8.54 0.81 1.17
N ALA A 119 7.37 1.15 1.72
CA ALA A 119 6.43 2.10 1.11
C ALA A 119 7.08 3.45 0.80
N GLU A 120 7.78 4.03 1.78
CA GLU A 120 8.44 5.31 1.62
C GLU A 120 9.62 5.26 0.64
N LEU A 121 10.39 4.16 0.61
CA LEU A 121 11.46 3.97 -0.37
C LEU A 121 10.89 4.01 -1.81
N LYS A 122 9.80 3.28 -2.07
CA LYS A 122 9.13 3.25 -3.37
C LYS A 122 8.64 4.64 -3.78
N LEU A 123 7.94 5.34 -2.89
CA LEU A 123 7.44 6.69 -3.15
C LEU A 123 8.57 7.71 -3.39
N ARG A 124 9.60 7.74 -2.53
CA ARG A 124 10.71 8.70 -2.66
C ARG A 124 11.47 8.51 -3.96
N THR A 125 11.82 7.26 -4.29
CA THR A 125 12.60 6.94 -5.48
C THR A 125 11.81 7.22 -6.76
N ALA A 126 10.49 7.00 -6.72
CA ALA A 126 9.56 7.41 -7.77
C ALA A 126 9.19 8.90 -7.73
N GLY A 127 9.84 9.73 -6.91
CA GLY A 127 9.68 11.20 -6.95
C GLY A 127 8.32 11.73 -6.46
N PHE A 128 7.58 10.95 -5.68
CA PHE A 128 6.37 11.46 -5.02
C PHE A 128 6.75 12.40 -3.87
N SER A 129 6.04 13.52 -3.76
CA SER A 129 6.14 14.43 -2.61
C SER A 129 5.07 14.08 -1.59
N PHE A 130 5.44 13.38 -0.51
CA PHE A 130 4.49 12.87 0.48
C PHE A 130 4.81 13.25 1.94
N ASP A 131 5.87 14.02 2.20
CA ASP A 131 6.32 14.36 3.57
C ASP A 131 5.23 15.05 4.42
N ASP A 132 4.34 15.82 3.78
CA ASP A 132 3.23 16.52 4.45
C ASP A 132 1.92 15.72 4.47
N MET A 133 1.94 14.47 4.00
CA MET A 133 0.75 13.61 3.92
C MET A 133 0.80 12.56 5.04
N PRO A 134 -0.30 12.36 5.79
CA PRO A 134 -0.38 11.22 6.67
C PRO A 134 -0.20 9.91 5.89
N LEU A 135 0.65 9.03 6.39
CA LEU A 135 0.89 7.69 5.86
C LEU A 135 0.64 6.68 6.97
N ALA A 136 -0.36 5.82 6.81
CA ALA A 136 -0.58 4.65 7.65
C ALA A 136 -0.18 3.37 6.92
N THR A 137 0.41 2.42 7.64
CA THR A 137 1.14 1.27 7.08
C THR A 137 0.90 0.00 7.91
N ALA A 138 1.48 -1.12 7.48
CA ALA A 138 1.50 -2.36 8.26
C ALA A 138 2.28 -2.28 9.58
N ASP A 139 3.03 -1.20 9.82
CA ASP A 139 3.64 -0.93 11.12
C ASP A 139 2.63 -0.38 12.15
N ASP A 140 1.52 0.19 11.67
CA ASP A 140 0.50 0.82 12.52
C ASP A 140 -0.64 -0.16 12.85
N ALA A 141 -0.98 -1.06 11.92
CA ALA A 141 -1.95 -2.14 12.12
C ALA A 141 -1.76 -3.27 11.10
N MET A 142 -2.17 -4.49 11.44
CA MET A 142 -2.22 -5.61 10.48
C MET A 142 -3.48 -5.58 9.61
N GLU A 143 -4.63 -5.30 10.22
CA GLU A 143 -5.93 -5.30 9.55
C GLU A 143 -6.07 -4.06 8.64
N ARG A 144 -6.43 -4.30 7.36
CA ARG A 144 -6.59 -3.24 6.34
C ARG A 144 -7.52 -2.12 6.79
N THR A 145 -8.66 -2.44 7.40
CA THR A 145 -9.62 -1.42 7.86
C THR A 145 -9.03 -0.53 8.96
N ASN A 146 -8.14 -1.06 9.81
CA ASN A 146 -7.48 -0.29 10.86
C ASN A 146 -6.39 0.60 10.28
N ILE A 147 -5.59 0.11 9.32
CA ILE A 147 -4.62 0.94 8.57
C ILE A 147 -5.35 2.14 7.94
N MET A 148 -6.46 1.89 7.26
CA MET A 148 -7.27 2.94 6.64
C MET A 148 -7.82 3.93 7.68
N ARG A 149 -8.39 3.45 8.79
CA ARG A 149 -8.87 4.32 9.88
C ARG A 149 -7.73 5.16 10.48
N HIS A 150 -6.52 4.63 10.61
CA HIS A 150 -5.36 5.37 11.09
C HIS A 150 -4.97 6.51 10.14
N ALA A 151 -5.01 6.28 8.82
CA ALA A 151 -4.79 7.35 7.84
C ALA A 151 -5.86 8.45 7.94
N LEU A 152 -7.14 8.07 7.99
CA LEU A 152 -8.24 9.03 8.15
C LEU A 152 -8.14 9.83 9.45
N GLY A 153 -7.88 9.15 10.57
CA GLY A 153 -7.78 9.78 11.89
C GLY A 153 -6.60 10.75 12.03
N SER A 154 -5.62 10.65 11.14
CA SER A 154 -4.48 11.56 11.06
C SER A 154 -4.76 12.80 10.22
N LEU A 155 -5.85 12.81 9.45
CA LEU A 155 -6.31 14.00 8.74
C LEU A 155 -7.03 14.96 9.71
N ARG A 156 -6.89 16.26 9.43
CA ARG A 156 -7.54 17.32 10.23
C ARG A 156 -8.83 17.78 9.56
N GLY A 157 -9.93 17.77 10.29
CA GLY A 157 -11.21 18.32 9.84
C GLY A 157 -12.38 17.36 10.02
N CYS A 158 -13.54 17.76 9.50
CA CYS A 158 -14.70 16.89 9.32
C CYS A 158 -14.88 16.67 7.82
N PHE A 159 -15.19 15.43 7.43
CA PHE A 159 -15.27 15.04 6.03
C PHE A 159 -16.70 14.68 5.64
N ASP A 160 -17.17 15.23 4.53
CA ASP A 160 -18.51 14.97 3.99
C ASP A 160 -18.55 13.60 3.30
N SER A 161 -17.43 13.21 2.68
CA SER A 161 -17.23 11.89 2.10
C SER A 161 -15.78 11.41 2.29
N ILE A 162 -15.60 10.10 2.18
CA ILE A 162 -14.29 9.45 2.24
C ILE A 162 -14.20 8.54 1.01
N THR A 163 -13.20 8.79 0.16
CA THR A 163 -12.92 7.98 -1.02
C THR A 163 -11.55 7.32 -0.88
N TYR A 164 -11.48 6.02 -1.10
CA TYR A 164 -10.23 5.27 -1.14
C TYR A 164 -9.95 4.74 -2.55
N PHE A 165 -8.73 4.96 -3.01
CA PHE A 165 -8.21 4.42 -4.26
C PHE A 165 -7.36 3.19 -3.94
N GLY A 166 -7.65 2.08 -4.61
CA GLY A 166 -6.97 0.80 -4.42
C GLY A 166 -7.18 -0.12 -5.63
N ASP A 167 -6.31 -1.10 -5.81
CA ASP A 167 -6.32 -2.05 -6.92
C ASP A 167 -6.79 -3.45 -6.50
N GLY A 168 -6.78 -3.75 -5.20
CA GLY A 168 -7.06 -5.07 -4.66
C GLY A 168 -8.52 -5.29 -4.24
N ILE A 169 -8.96 -6.55 -4.29
CA ILE A 169 -10.28 -6.93 -3.76
C ILE A 169 -10.37 -6.68 -2.26
N TRP A 170 -9.26 -6.82 -1.52
CA TRP A 170 -9.18 -6.50 -0.10
C TRP A 170 -9.45 -5.01 0.19
N ASP A 171 -9.11 -4.10 -0.73
CA ASP A 171 -9.41 -2.67 -0.60
C ASP A 171 -10.90 -2.41 -0.82
N GLN A 172 -11.49 -3.07 -1.81
CA GLN A 172 -12.93 -3.01 -2.08
C GLN A 172 -13.74 -3.49 -0.87
N GLU A 173 -13.35 -4.62 -0.29
CA GLU A 173 -13.99 -5.21 0.88
C GLU A 173 -13.83 -4.30 2.10
N ALA A 174 -12.63 -3.78 2.35
CA ALA A 174 -12.39 -2.85 3.45
C ALA A 174 -13.22 -1.57 3.30
N CYS A 175 -13.34 -1.01 2.10
CA CYS A 175 -14.20 0.15 1.84
C CYS A 175 -15.66 -0.14 2.11
N ARG A 176 -16.16 -1.31 1.68
CA ARG A 176 -17.54 -1.75 1.95
C ARG A 176 -17.79 -1.82 3.45
N ASP A 177 -16.87 -2.42 4.20
CA ASP A 177 -17.01 -2.63 5.63
C ASP A 177 -16.91 -1.31 6.43
N LEU A 178 -16.14 -0.35 5.92
CA LEU A 178 -16.01 1.00 6.47
C LEU A 178 -17.13 1.97 6.03
N GLY A 179 -17.91 1.61 5.01
CA GLY A 179 -18.88 2.51 4.39
C GLY A 179 -18.24 3.66 3.60
N TRP A 180 -17.05 3.44 3.05
CA TRP A 180 -16.32 4.43 2.24
C TRP A 180 -16.60 4.24 0.75
N HIS A 181 -16.42 5.31 -0.03
CA HIS A 181 -16.44 5.19 -1.48
C HIS A 181 -15.16 4.51 -1.95
N PHE A 182 -15.30 3.42 -2.70
CA PHE A 182 -14.16 2.76 -3.33
C PHE A 182 -14.02 3.21 -4.78
N ARG A 183 -12.83 3.68 -5.14
CA ARG A 183 -12.44 4.03 -6.50
C ARG A 183 -11.41 3.01 -6.99
N PRO A 184 -11.83 1.96 -7.73
CA PRO A 184 -10.91 0.91 -8.18
C PRO A 184 -9.86 1.49 -9.14
N VAL A 185 -8.63 1.00 -9.04
CA VAL A 185 -7.51 1.30 -9.92
C VAL A 185 -7.05 0.01 -10.59
N GLY A 186 -6.63 0.11 -11.85
CA GLY A 186 -6.13 -1.02 -12.63
C GLY A 186 -7.22 -1.91 -13.25
N PRO A 187 -6.81 -2.81 -14.17
CA PRO A 187 -7.73 -3.60 -14.98
C PRO A 187 -8.43 -4.71 -14.20
N THR A 188 -7.83 -5.22 -13.12
CA THR A 188 -8.35 -6.34 -12.32
C THR A 188 -9.76 -6.08 -11.79
N LEU A 189 -10.04 -4.84 -11.42
CA LEU A 189 -11.34 -4.41 -10.88
C LEU A 189 -12.14 -3.55 -11.87
N ASN A 190 -11.78 -3.55 -13.15
CA ASN A 190 -12.31 -2.62 -14.17
C ASN A 190 -12.24 -1.16 -13.70
N GLY A 191 -11.11 -0.79 -13.11
CA GLY A 191 -10.87 0.50 -12.49
C GLY A 191 -10.23 1.53 -13.41
N LEU A 192 -9.76 2.59 -12.78
CA LEU A 192 -8.98 3.64 -13.41
C LEU A 192 -7.63 3.10 -13.91
N GLU A 193 -7.31 3.30 -15.19
CA GLU A 193 -5.99 2.89 -15.74
C GLU A 193 -4.93 3.98 -15.66
N ASN A 194 -5.34 5.24 -15.50
CA ASN A 194 -4.46 6.40 -15.36
C ASN A 194 -5.21 7.56 -14.68
N TYR A 195 -4.48 8.45 -14.03
CA TYR A 195 -5.01 9.62 -13.34
C TYR A 195 -5.00 10.90 -14.19
N CYS A 196 -4.77 10.79 -15.50
CA CYS A 196 -4.60 11.97 -16.35
C CYS A 196 -5.82 12.88 -16.27
N ASP A 197 -7.03 12.32 -16.31
CA ASP A 197 -8.29 13.07 -16.29
C ASP A 197 -8.91 13.20 -14.89
N GLU A 198 -8.32 12.55 -13.88
CA GLU A 198 -8.80 12.64 -12.49
C GLU A 198 -8.49 13.98 -11.85
N PHE A 199 -9.47 14.51 -11.10
CA PHE A 199 -9.37 15.78 -10.37
C PHE A 199 -8.92 16.96 -11.24
N ARG A 200 -9.35 16.97 -12.52
CA ARG A 200 -9.28 18.15 -13.38
C ARG A 200 -10.52 19.03 -13.17
N ASP A 201 -10.32 20.34 -13.23
CA ASP A 201 -11.40 21.35 -13.25
C ASP A 201 -12.19 21.31 -14.59
#